data_AF-A0A352Z5X8-F1
#
_entry.id   AF-A0A352Z5X8-F1
#
_cell.length_a   1.000
_cell.length_b   1.000
_cell.length_c   1.000
_cell.angle_alpha   90.00
_cell.angle_beta   90.00
_cell.angle_gamma   90.00
#
_symmetry.space_group_name_H-M   'P 1'
#
loop_
_entity.id
_entity.type
_entity.pdbx_description
1 polymer ?
#
loop_
_entity_poly.entity_id
_entity_poly.type
_entity_poly.pdbx_seq_one_letter_code
_entity_poly.pdbx_strand_id
1 'polypeptide(L)'
;MKFFIDTANVEEIKKGLEMGLVDGVTTNPTLLSKEKKNPDAVIGEILSVVDGPVSLEVIATDAKGMCEEARRLASLGTNAVIKIPMTEEGMKAVRTLSQEGIKTNVT
;
A
#
# COMPACT_ATOMS: atom_id res chain seq x y z
N MET A 1 -5.23 -19.82 -3.03
CA MET A 1 -5.46 -18.54 -3.75
C MET A 1 -5.70 -17.48 -2.70
N LYS A 2 -5.18 -16.25 -2.88
CA LYS A 2 -5.46 -15.13 -1.97
C LYS A 2 -6.36 -14.12 -2.66
N PHE A 3 -7.23 -13.46 -1.91
CA PHE A 3 -8.18 -12.48 -2.39
C PHE A 3 -7.92 -11.13 -1.74
N PHE A 4 -7.53 -10.13 -2.53
CA PHE A 4 -7.29 -8.78 -2.04
C PHE A 4 -8.45 -7.89 -2.50
N ILE A 5 -8.91 -6.99 -1.63
CA ILE A 5 -9.94 -6.01 -1.96
C ILE A 5 -9.28 -4.70 -2.39
N ASP A 6 -9.76 -4.11 -3.49
CA ASP A 6 -9.23 -2.87 -4.06
C ASP A 6 -10.10 -1.67 -3.67
N THR A 7 -9.87 -1.15 -2.46
CA THR A 7 -10.64 -0.04 -1.89
C THR A 7 -9.83 0.66 -0.80
N ALA A 8 -10.15 1.93 -0.55
CA ALA A 8 -9.69 2.66 0.63
C ALA A 8 -10.82 2.85 1.67
N ASN A 9 -12.03 2.33 1.39
CA ASN A 9 -13.15 2.41 2.29
C ASN A 9 -13.03 1.36 3.40
N VAL A 10 -12.79 1.83 4.62
CA VAL A 10 -12.55 0.96 5.78
C VAL A 10 -13.75 0.08 6.11
N GLU A 11 -14.98 0.55 5.88
CA GLU A 11 -16.19 -0.24 6.17
C GLU A 11 -16.36 -1.41 5.18
N GLU A 12 -16.02 -1.21 3.90
CA GLU A 12 -15.96 -2.29 2.92
C GLU A 12 -14.89 -3.33 3.27
N ILE A 13 -13.73 -2.87 3.75
CA ILE A 13 -12.63 -3.73 4.21
C ILE A 13 -13.08 -4.57 5.41
N LYS A 14 -13.64 -3.94 6.45
CA LYS A 14 -14.15 -4.63 7.64
C LYS A 14 -15.20 -5.69 7.28
N LYS A 15 -16.13 -5.36 6.37
CA LYS A 15 -17.14 -6.31 5.89
C LYS A 15 -16.50 -7.49 5.15
N GLY A 16 -15.53 -7.25 4.28
CA GLY A 16 -14.81 -8.31 3.55
C GLY A 16 -14.02 -9.23 4.48
N LEU A 17 -13.42 -8.67 5.53
CA LEU A 17 -12.75 -9.42 6.60
C LEU A 17 -13.73 -10.27 7.42
N GLU A 18 -14.87 -9.71 7.81
CA GLU A 18 -15.93 -10.44 8.54
C GLU A 18 -16.48 -11.63 7.74
N MET A 19 -16.58 -11.50 6.42
CA MET A 19 -16.97 -12.58 5.52
C MET A 19 -15.91 -13.68 5.37
N GLY A 20 -14.67 -13.46 5.84
CA GLY A 20 -13.55 -14.38 5.66
C GLY A 20 -13.07 -14.49 4.21
N LEU A 21 -13.31 -13.47 3.38
CA LEU A 21 -12.99 -13.47 1.95
C LEU A 21 -11.82 -12.55 1.57
N VAL A 22 -11.24 -11.81 2.53
CA VAL A 22 -10.19 -10.82 2.28
C VAL A 22 -8.90 -11.22 2.99
N ASP A 23 -7.83 -11.42 2.21
CA ASP A 23 -6.48 -11.75 2.67
C ASP A 23 -5.54 -10.52 2.69
N GLY A 24 -5.98 -9.38 2.14
CA GLY A 24 -5.17 -8.17 2.00
C GLY A 24 -5.94 -7.05 1.28
N VAL A 25 -5.32 -5.88 1.21
CA VAL A 25 -5.92 -4.68 0.59
C VAL A 25 -4.97 -4.09 -0.43
N THR A 26 -5.50 -3.63 -1.55
CA THR A 26 -4.78 -2.73 -2.47
C THR A 26 -5.40 -1.35 -2.44
N THR A 27 -4.54 -0.33 -2.38
CA THR A 27 -4.94 1.08 -2.48
C THR A 27 -4.17 1.76 -3.61
N ASN A 28 -4.58 2.99 -3.91
CA ASN A 28 -3.87 3.92 -4.78
C ASN A 28 -4.32 5.36 -4.40
N PRO A 29 -3.65 6.42 -4.89
CA PRO A 29 -3.98 7.78 -4.53
C PRO A 29 -5.41 8.18 -4.90
N THR A 30 -5.94 7.63 -5.99
CA THR A 30 -7.32 7.88 -6.43
C THR A 30 -8.35 7.35 -5.44
N LEU A 31 -8.18 6.11 -4.96
CA LEU A 31 -9.06 5.51 -3.96
C LEU A 31 -9.00 6.30 -2.64
N LEU A 32 -7.81 6.62 -2.15
CA LEU A 32 -7.63 7.42 -0.93
C LEU A 32 -8.30 8.80 -1.04
N SER A 33 -8.23 9.44 -2.21
CA SER A 33 -8.86 10.75 -2.44
C SER A 33 -10.39 10.72 -2.37
N LYS A 34 -11.01 9.58 -2.70
CA LYS A 34 -12.48 9.42 -2.68
C LYS A 34 -13.05 9.38 -1.26
N GLU A 35 -12.25 9.00 -0.28
CA GLU A 35 -12.67 8.93 1.13
C GLU A 35 -12.90 10.31 1.76
N LYS A 36 -12.43 11.40 1.11
CA LYS A 36 -12.56 12.80 1.59
C LYS A 36 -12.11 12.99 3.05
N LYS A 37 -11.14 12.20 3.48
CA LYS A 37 -10.51 12.20 4.80
C LYS A 37 -9.01 12.46 4.64
N ASN A 38 -8.31 12.68 5.76
CA ASN A 38 -6.85 12.73 5.75
C ASN A 38 -6.28 11.36 5.28
N PRO A 39 -5.49 11.31 4.20
CA PRO A 39 -4.97 10.04 3.66
C PRO A 39 -4.14 9.23 4.65
N ASP A 40 -3.29 9.86 5.45
CA ASP A 40 -2.46 9.15 6.43
C ASP A 40 -3.32 8.54 7.54
N ALA A 41 -4.42 9.20 7.93
CA ALA A 41 -5.37 8.66 8.90
C ALA A 41 -6.11 7.42 8.34
N VAL A 42 -6.55 7.48 7.07
CA VAL A 42 -7.20 6.35 6.40
C VAL A 42 -6.22 5.18 6.26
N ILE A 43 -4.99 5.44 5.83
CA ILE A 43 -3.94 4.41 5.74
C ILE A 43 -3.70 3.77 7.11
N GLY A 44 -3.57 4.57 8.17
CA GLY A 44 -3.39 4.08 9.53
C GLY A 44 -4.55 3.17 9.99
N GLU A 45 -5.78 3.55 9.68
CA GLU A 45 -6.96 2.73 10.00
C GLU A 45 -6.92 1.40 9.23
N ILE A 46 -6.66 1.42 7.92
CA ILE A 46 -6.54 0.20 7.08
C ILE A 46 -5.46 -0.73 7.63
N LEU A 47 -4.26 -0.19 7.91
CA LEU A 47 -3.15 -0.98 8.44
C LEU A 47 -3.48 -1.61 9.80
N SER A 48 -4.31 -0.95 10.62
CA SER A 48 -4.72 -1.44 11.94
C SER A 48 -5.79 -2.54 11.91
N VAL A 49 -6.62 -2.58 10.86
CA VAL A 49 -7.72 -3.56 10.75
C VAL A 49 -7.39 -4.77 9.89
N VAL A 50 -6.35 -4.70 9.05
CA VAL A 50 -5.96 -5.77 8.11
C VAL A 50 -4.70 -6.48 8.62
N ASP A 51 -4.79 -7.73 9.03
CA ASP A 51 -3.61 -8.53 9.40
C ASP A 51 -2.70 -8.86 8.19
N GLY A 52 -3.31 -8.95 7.01
CA GLY A 52 -2.64 -9.27 5.75
C GLY A 52 -1.98 -8.07 5.05
N PRO A 53 -1.38 -8.29 3.85
CA PRO A 53 -0.66 -7.24 3.14
C PRO A 53 -1.55 -6.06 2.74
N VAL A 54 -1.06 -4.84 2.96
CA VAL A 54 -1.72 -3.60 2.51
C VAL A 54 -0.82 -2.89 1.52
N SER A 55 -1.24 -2.85 0.26
CA SER A 55 -0.50 -2.22 -0.83
C SER A 55 -0.74 -0.70 -0.85
N LEU A 56 0.30 0.09 -0.61
CA LEU A 56 0.30 1.57 -0.56
C LEU A 56 1.20 2.12 -1.68
N GLU A 57 0.71 3.09 -2.44
CA GLU A 57 1.40 3.57 -3.65
C GLU A 57 2.18 4.86 -3.44
N VAL A 58 3.40 4.89 -3.98
CA VAL A 58 4.22 6.11 -4.07
C VAL A 58 3.66 7.06 -5.13
N ILE A 59 3.91 8.35 -4.96
CA ILE A 59 3.50 9.41 -5.90
C ILE A 59 4.72 9.92 -6.69
N ALA A 60 5.91 9.86 -6.08
CA ALA A 60 7.16 10.24 -6.73
C ALA A 60 7.41 9.48 -8.05
N THR A 61 8.07 10.15 -8.99
CA THR A 61 8.32 9.63 -10.35
C THR A 61 9.78 9.29 -10.63
N ASP A 62 10.70 9.69 -9.75
CA ASP A 62 12.12 9.32 -9.80
C ASP A 62 12.49 8.32 -8.69
N ALA A 63 13.56 7.54 -8.89
CA ALA A 63 13.91 6.46 -7.97
C ALA A 63 14.22 6.95 -6.55
N LYS A 64 14.81 8.14 -6.40
CA LYS A 64 15.17 8.68 -5.09
C LYS A 64 13.91 9.05 -4.30
N GLY A 65 13.01 9.81 -4.92
CA GLY A 65 11.73 10.17 -4.33
C GLY A 65 10.90 8.94 -3.97
N MET A 66 10.83 7.94 -4.86
CA MET A 66 10.13 6.68 -4.58
C MET A 66 10.71 5.96 -3.37
N CYS A 67 12.04 5.91 -3.21
CA CYS A 67 12.66 5.27 -2.05
C CYS A 67 12.38 6.03 -0.74
N GLU A 68 12.40 7.37 -0.76
CA GLU A 68 12.08 8.18 0.41
C GLU A 68 10.63 7.99 0.86
N GLU A 69 9.69 8.07 -0.07
CA GLU A 69 8.27 7.84 0.20
C GLU A 69 8.00 6.40 0.64
N ALA A 70 8.60 5.41 -0.02
CA ALA A 70 8.45 4.00 0.32
C ALA A 70 8.90 3.69 1.75
N ARG A 71 10.03 4.25 2.21
CA ARG A 71 10.50 4.07 3.59
C ARG A 71 9.54 4.69 4.61
N ARG A 72 8.98 5.87 4.30
CA ARG A 72 7.95 6.51 5.14
C ARG A 72 6.69 5.65 5.22
N LEU A 73 6.21 5.13 4.09
CA LEU A 73 5.02 4.29 4.06
C LEU A 73 5.24 2.94 4.75
N ALA A 74 6.41 2.32 4.56
CA ALA A 74 6.77 1.06 5.17
C ALA A 74 6.90 1.15 6.71
N SER A 75 7.23 2.32 7.25
CA SER A 75 7.31 2.52 8.71
C SER A 75 5.95 2.66 9.39
N LEU A 76 4.86 2.81 8.63
CA LEU A 76 3.50 2.93 9.18
C LEU A 76 2.94 1.58 9.68
N GLY A 77 3.44 0.45 9.17
CA GLY A 77 2.96 -0.87 9.57
C GLY A 77 3.77 -2.02 8.95
N THR A 78 3.96 -3.10 9.71
CA THR A 78 4.75 -4.28 9.27
C THR A 78 4.10 -5.06 8.12
N ASN A 79 2.81 -4.82 7.89
CA ASN A 79 1.98 -5.36 6.82
C ASN A 79 1.96 -4.48 5.56
N ALA A 80 2.62 -3.31 5.57
CA ALA A 80 2.72 -2.45 4.40
C ALA A 80 3.53 -3.11 3.27
N VAL A 81 3.03 -2.97 2.04
CA VAL A 81 3.69 -3.36 0.79
C VAL A 81 3.66 -2.17 -0.14
N ILE A 82 4.80 -1.78 -0.71
CA ILE A 82 4.89 -0.54 -1.47
C ILE A 82 4.60 -0.80 -2.94
N LYS A 83 3.53 -0.20 -3.47
CA LYS A 83 3.24 -0.19 -4.89
C LYS A 83 4.18 0.78 -5.61
N ILE A 84 4.91 0.24 -6.58
CA ILE A 84 5.86 0.98 -7.40
C ILE A 84 5.45 0.81 -8.88
N PRO A 85 5.31 1.89 -9.65
CA PRO A 85 4.93 1.79 -11.07
C PRO A 85 6.03 1.11 -11.89
N MET A 86 5.64 0.29 -12.87
CA MET A 86 6.53 -0.35 -13.83
C MET A 86 7.17 0.69 -14.77
N THR A 87 8.27 1.27 -14.32
CA THR A 87 9.11 2.23 -15.04
C THR A 87 10.58 1.95 -14.77
N GLU A 88 11.49 2.53 -15.57
CA GLU A 88 12.93 2.37 -15.31
C GLU A 88 13.35 2.87 -13.91
N GLU A 89 12.83 4.03 -13.50
CA GLU A 89 13.05 4.58 -12.16
C GLU A 89 12.39 3.71 -11.08
N GLY A 90 11.19 3.20 -11.34
CA GLY A 90 10.51 2.26 -10.46
C GLY A 90 11.33 0.98 -10.21
N MET A 91 11.92 0.39 -11.26
CA MET A 91 12.73 -0.81 -11.10
C MET A 91 14.06 -0.54 -10.36
N LYS A 92 14.64 0.65 -10.49
CA LYS A 92 15.78 1.09 -9.65
C LYS A 92 15.36 1.21 -8.18
N ALA A 93 14.18 1.77 -7.90
CA ALA A 93 13.64 1.85 -6.55
C ALA A 93 13.37 0.46 -5.96
N VAL A 94 12.71 -0.43 -6.71
CA VAL A 94 12.42 -1.82 -6.29
C VAL A 94 13.71 -2.56 -5.92
N ARG A 95 14.78 -2.43 -6.71
CA ARG A 95 16.07 -3.04 -6.37
C ARG A 95 16.60 -2.57 -5.02
N THR A 96 16.57 -1.26 -4.78
CA THR A 96 17.04 -0.64 -3.52
C THR A 96 16.19 -1.09 -2.35
N LEU A 97 14.87 -0.99 -2.46
CA LEU A 97 13.91 -1.35 -1.40
C LEU A 97 13.98 -2.83 -1.05
N SER A 98 14.17 -3.70 -2.04
CA SER A 98 14.35 -5.15 -1.82
C SER A 98 15.61 -5.46 -1.02
N GLN A 99 16.73 -4.75 -1.26
CA GLN A 99 17.96 -4.88 -0.45
C GLN A 99 17.77 -4.40 1.00
N GLU A 100 16.82 -3.49 1.23
CA GLU A 100 16.44 -3.00 2.56
C GLU A 100 15.38 -3.88 3.24
N GLY A 101 14.90 -4.94 2.58
CA GLY A 101 13.85 -5.82 3.10
C GLY A 101 12.44 -5.22 3.07
N ILE A 102 12.24 -4.11 2.35
CA ILE A 102 10.93 -3.48 2.16
C ILE A 102 10.17 -4.24 1.06
N LYS A 103 8.98 -4.74 1.39
CA LYS A 103 8.13 -5.46 0.44
C LYS A 103 7.59 -4.52 -0.62
N THR A 104 7.69 -4.90 -1.89
CA THR A 104 7.20 -4.13 -3.03
C THR A 104 6.18 -4.89 -3.86
N ASN A 105 5.26 -4.16 -4.49
CA ASN A 105 4.30 -4.64 -5.47
C ASN A 105 4.47 -3.80 -6.74
N VAL A 106 4.94 -4.40 -7.84
CA VAL A 106 5.11 -3.64 -9.10
C VAL A 106 3.76 -3.56 -9.82
N THR A 107 3.33 -2.36 -10.18
CA THR A 107 2.01 -2.07 -10.76
C THR A 107 2.07 -1.32 -12.08
#